data_AF-A0AAP2FMG3-F1
#
_entry.id   AF-A0AAP2FMG3-F1
#
_cell.length_a   1.000
_cell.length_b   1.000
_cell.length_c   1.000
_cell.angle_alpha   90.00
_cell.angle_beta   90.00
_cell.angle_gamma   90.00
#
_symmetry.space_group_name_H-M   'P 1'
#
loop_
_entity.id
_entity.type
_entity.pdbx_description
1 polymer ?
#
loop_
_entity_poly.entity_id
_entity_poly.type
_entity_poly.pdbx_seq_one_letter_code
_entity_poly.pdbx_strand_id
1 'polypeptide(L)' 'MSNRYPSNGNKTLVSVYLDDDTHNVLVSAKNRSGRTKSTEVAMRLKDHLKRFPNYIFTEQQDEGGK' A
#
# COMPACT_ATOMS: atom_id res chain seq x y z
N MET A 1 4.56 24.94 15.13
CA MET A 1 4.10 23.53 15.16
C MET A 1 3.22 23.30 13.93
N SER A 2 3.69 22.78 12.81
CA SER A 2 3.85 21.34 12.55
C SER A 2 4.61 21.21 11.23
N ASN A 3 5.81 20.62 11.24
CA ASN A 3 6.60 20.39 10.05
C ASN A 3 6.01 19.20 9.28
N ARG A 4 4.93 19.42 8.51
CA ARG A 4 4.29 18.38 7.69
C ARG A 4 4.99 18.33 6.33
N TYR A 5 6.02 17.48 6.26
CA TYR A 5 6.72 16.98 5.07
C TYR A 5 7.18 18.03 4.03
N PRO A 6 8.50 18.17 3.74
CA PRO A 6 8.98 19.08 2.73
C PRO A 6 8.40 18.70 1.35
N SER A 7 7.54 19.57 0.82
CA SER A 7 6.87 19.44 -0.47
C SER A 7 7.81 19.89 -1.59
N ASN A 8 8.84 19.10 -1.92
CA ASN A 8 9.68 19.34 -3.10
C ASN A 8 10.16 18.02 -3.76
N GLY A 9 9.28 17.01 -3.82
CA GLY A 9 9.49 15.80 -4.62
C GLY A 9 8.34 15.62 -5.61
N ASN A 10 8.64 15.13 -6.81
CA ASN A 10 7.63 14.79 -7.83
C ASN A 10 6.52 13.94 -7.20
N LYS A 11 5.33 14.52 -7.06
CA LYS A 11 4.17 13.84 -6.45
C LYS A 11 3.52 12.97 -7.51
N THR A 12 3.94 11.71 -7.60
CA THR A 12 3.23 10.72 -8.43
C THR A 12 1.93 10.32 -7.74
N LEU A 13 0.79 10.57 -8.40
CA LEU A 13 -0.52 10.17 -7.91
C LEU A 13 -0.81 8.73 -8.34
N VAL A 14 -1.32 7.90 -7.42
CA VAL A 14 -1.82 6.56 -7.72
C VAL A 14 -3.29 6.49 -7.30
N SER A 15 -4.15 6.06 -8.22
CA SER A 15 -5.57 5.77 -7.95
C SER A 15 -5.78 4.26 -7.97
N VAL A 16 -6.57 3.75 -7.03
CA VAL A 16 -6.88 2.32 -6.91
C VAL A 16 -8.36 2.13 -6.63
N TYR A 17 -8.94 1.07 -7.18
CA TYR A 17 -10.28 0.61 -6.83
C TYR A 17 -10.14 -0.47 -5.75
N LEU A 18 -11.01 -0.40 -4.75
CA LEU A 18 -11.08 -1.39 -3.67
C LEU A 18 -12.45 -2.03 -3.71
N ASP A 19 -12.51 -3.34 -3.47
CA ASP A 19 -13.76 -3.99 -3.11
C ASP A 19 -14.31 -3.47 -1.76
N ASP A 20 -15.58 -3.77 -1.49
CA ASP A 20 -16.29 -3.27 -0.33
C ASP A 20 -15.65 -3.74 0.99
N ASP A 21 -15.17 -4.98 1.04
CA ASP A 21 -14.54 -5.57 2.22
C ASP A 21 -13.23 -4.83 2.55
N THR A 22 -12.37 -4.64 1.56
CA THR A 22 -11.10 -3.92 1.70
C THR A 22 -11.34 -2.45 2.06
N HIS A 23 -12.36 -1.83 1.47
CA HIS A 23 -12.76 -0.47 1.82
C HIS A 23 -13.19 -0.37 3.30
N ASN A 24 -13.97 -1.33 3.81
CA ASN A 24 -14.42 -1.37 5.20
C ASN A 24 -13.24 -1.56 6.18
N VAL A 25 -12.27 -2.40 5.82
CA VAL A 25 -11.02 -2.55 6.58
C VAL A 25 -10.24 -1.24 6.60
N LEU A 26 -10.11 -0.55 5.47
CA LEU A 26 -9.44 0.75 5.39
C LEU A 26 -10.15 1.81 6.25
N VAL A 27 -11.48 1.86 6.23
CA VAL A 27 -12.28 2.78 7.05
C VAL A 27 -12.08 2.50 8.55
N SER A 28 -12.06 1.24 8.94
CA SER A 28 -11.81 0.86 10.33
C SER A 28 -10.41 1.26 10.78
N ALA A 29 -9.41 1.03 9.94
CA ALA A 29 -8.01 1.35 10.24
C ALA A 29 -7.73 2.86 10.29
N LYS A 30 -8.29 3.65 9.36
CA LYS A 30 -8.15 5.11 9.36
C LYS A 30 -8.85 5.73 10.57
N ASN A 31 -9.99 5.19 11.01
CA ASN A 31 -10.67 5.62 12.23
C ASN A 31 -9.83 5.28 13.49
N ARG A 32 -9.25 4.07 13.56
CA ARG A 32 -8.39 3.66 14.68
C ARG A 32 -7.12 4.51 14.79
N SER A 33 -6.52 4.88 13.67
CA SER A 33 -5.26 5.64 13.64
C SER A 33 -5.44 7.16 13.68
N GLY A 34 -6.67 7.66 13.49
CA GLY A 34 -6.95 9.10 13.35
C GLY A 34 -6.39 9.73 12.07
N ARG A 35 -5.99 8.92 11.08
CA ARG A 35 -5.40 9.41 9.82
C ARG A 35 -6.44 9.57 8.70
N THR A 36 -6.05 10.26 7.64
CA THR A 36 -6.83 10.28 6.39
C THR A 36 -6.73 8.94 5.67
N LYS A 37 -7.72 8.61 4.83
CA LYS A 37 -7.68 7.39 3.98
C LYS A 37 -6.40 7.34 3.13
N SER A 38 -6.03 8.46 2.51
CA SER A 38 -4.84 8.56 1.66
C SER A 38 -3.53 8.30 2.42
N THR A 39 -3.39 8.87 3.62
CA THR A 39 -2.20 8.65 4.46
C THR A 39 -2.12 7.18 4.86
N GLU A 40 -3.24 6.60 5.24
CA GLU A 40 -3.31 5.21 5.70
C GLU A 40 -2.98 4.22 4.57
N VAL A 41 -3.50 4.44 3.35
CA VAL A 41 -3.16 3.65 2.15
C VAL A 41 -1.67 3.79 1.83
N ALA A 42 -1.15 5.03 1.78
CA ALA A 42 0.25 5.27 1.44
C ALA A 42 1.21 4.59 2.43
N MET A 43 0.88 4.62 3.73
CA MET A 43 1.66 3.96 4.78
C MET A 43 1.62 2.44 4.64
N ARG A 44 0.44 1.85 4.44
CA ARG A 44 0.31 0.39 4.24
C ARG A 44 1.01 -0.09 2.98
N LEU A 45 0.87 0.65 1.87
CA LEU A 45 1.54 0.32 0.62
C LEU A 45 3.06 0.38 0.78
N LYS A 46 3.58 1.44 1.40
CA LYS A 46 5.02 1.58 1.69
C LYS A 46 5.54 0.45 2.57
N ASP A 47 4.80 0.10 3.62
CA ASP A 47 5.16 -1.00 4.53
C ASP A 47 5.19 -2.34 3.80
N HIS A 48 4.13 -2.64 3.03
CA HIS A 48 4.03 -3.86 2.25
C HIS A 48 5.17 -4.00 1.24
N LEU A 49 5.45 -2.96 0.45
CA LEU A 49 6.55 -2.97 -0.53
C LEU A 49 7.93 -3.12 0.11
N LYS A 50 8.13 -2.60 1.32
CA LYS A 50 9.38 -2.81 2.08
C LYS A 50 9.50 -4.22 2.63
N ARG A 51 8.38 -4.81 3.04
CA ARG A 51 8.33 -6.17 3.60
C ARG A 51 8.49 -7.23 2.52
N PHE A 52 8.03 -6.95 1.30
CA PHE A 52 8.07 -7.86 0.15
C PHE A 52 8.80 -7.21 -1.04
N PRO A 53 10.13 -7.02 -0.96
CA PRO A 53 10.89 -6.33 -2.01
C PRO A 53 11.04 -7.13 -3.31
N ASN A 54 10.88 -8.47 -3.27
CA ASN A 54 11.24 -9.39 -4.36
C ASN A 54 10.02 -10.15 -4.92
N TYR A 55 8.92 -9.47 -5.26
CA TYR A 55 7.71 -10.15 -5.78
C TYR A 55 7.81 -10.60 -7.26
N ILE A 56 8.97 -10.49 -7.92
CA ILE A 56 9.11 -10.95 -9.32
C ILE A 56 8.96 -12.48 -9.37
N PHE A 57 7.72 -12.92 -9.66
CA PHE A 57 7.27 -14.18 -10.23
C PHE A 57 8.00 -15.46 -9.79
N THR A 58 7.48 -16.14 -8.78
CA THR A 58 7.60 -17.60 -8.65
C THR A 58 6.53 -18.31 -9.47
N GLU A 59 6.38 -17.93 -10.74
CA GLU A 59 5.70 -18.75 -11.74
C GLU A 59 6.70 -18.98 -12.87
N GLN A 60 7.45 -20.10 -12.78
CA GLN A 60 7.98 -20.92 -13.88
C GLN A 60 9.06 -21.89 -13.35
N GLN A 61 8.67 -22.89 -12.55
CA GLN A 61 9.28 -24.24 -12.55
C GLN A 61 8.22 -25.26 -12.08
N ASP A 62 7.09 -25.34 -12.77
CA ASP A 62 6.47 -26.64 -13.00
C ASP A 62 7.14 -27.21 -14.26
N GLU A 63 8.41 -27.62 -14.12
CA GLU A 63 9.03 -28.48 -15.12
C GLU A 63 8.51 -29.89 -14.88
N GLY A 64 7.81 -30.42 -15.88
CA GLY A 64 7.49 -31.83 -15.99
C GLY A 64 8.74 -32.67 -15.75
N GLY A 65 8.71 -33.46 -14.68
CA GLY A 65 9.87 -34.19 -14.22
C GLY A 65 9.51 -35.39 -13.35
N LYS A 66 8.65 -36.28 -13.86
CA LYS A 66 8.83 -37.74 -13.87
C LYS A 66 7.72 -38.46 -14.61
#